data_AF-A0A537EST6-F1
#
_entry.id   AF-A0A537EST6-F1
#
_cell.length_a   1.000
_cell.length_b   1.000
_cell.length_c   1.000
_cell.angle_alpha   90.00
_cell.angle_beta   90.00
_cell.angle_gamma   90.00
#
_symmetry.space_group_name_H-M   'P 1'
#
loop_
_entity.id
_entity.type
_entity.pdbx_description
1 polymer ?
#
loop_
_entity_poly.entity_id
_entity_poly.type
_entity_poly.pdbx_seq_one_letter_code
_entity_poly.pdbx_strand_id
1 'polypeptide(L)' 'MSGPPDVIFYNSRLHHLYVAIGDPGMIDVFDTDTMKLSQTVKTEVGAHTIAYNPEIGRVYAFLPASHRAAIYQEV' A
#
# COMPACT_ATOMS: atom_id res chain seq x y z
N MET A 1 -3.53 10.26 -6.43
CA MET A 1 -2.22 9.64 -6.15
C MET A 1 -1.40 10.66 -5.40
N SER A 2 -0.72 10.20 -4.37
CA SER A 2 -0.08 11.05 -3.39
C SER A 2 1.41 11.30 -3.66
N GLY A 3 2.01 10.59 -4.63
CA GLY A 3 3.39 10.74 -5.10
C GLY A 3 3.71 9.75 -6.23
N PRO A 4 4.98 9.63 -6.65
CA PRO A 4 5.40 8.69 -7.69
C PRO A 4 5.19 7.23 -7.23
N PRO A 5 4.58 6.36 -8.05
CA PRO A 5 4.36 4.96 -7.69
C PRO A 5 5.64 4.14 -7.84
N ASP A 6 5.92 3.25 -6.88
CA ASP A 6 7.07 2.34 -6.93
C ASP A 6 6.65 0.90 -7.28
N VAL A 7 5.73 0.31 -6.50
CA VAL A 7 5.27 -1.07 -6.64
C VAL A 7 3.76 -1.12 -6.44
N ILE A 8 3.08 -2.02 -7.17
CA ILE A 8 1.63 -2.22 -7.06
C ILE A 8 1.27 -3.67 -6.75
N PHE A 9 0.19 -3.87 -6.00
CA PHE A 9 -0.45 -5.18 -5.82
C PHE A 9 -1.96 -5.05 -5.93
N TYR A 10 -2.58 -5.99 -6.65
CA TYR A 10 -4.03 -6.03 -6.84
C TYR A 10 -4.66 -7.09 -5.93
N ASN A 11 -5.70 -6.69 -5.21
CA ASN A 11 -6.58 -7.55 -4.44
C ASN A 11 -7.90 -7.72 -5.20
N SER A 12 -8.05 -8.84 -5.90
CA SER A 12 -9.24 -9.14 -6.69
C SER A 12 -10.49 -9.43 -5.88
N ARG A 13 -10.38 -9.71 -4.58
CA ARG A 13 -11.54 -9.96 -3.71
C ARG A 13 -12.21 -8.66 -3.26
N LEU A 14 -11.41 -7.62 -3.08
CA LEU A 14 -11.89 -6.30 -2.65
C LEU A 14 -11.91 -5.28 -3.80
N HIS A 15 -11.47 -5.67 -4.99
CA HIS A 15 -11.30 -4.74 -6.13
C HIS A 15 -10.43 -3.55 -5.73
N HIS A 16 -9.33 -3.83 -5.01
CA HIS A 16 -8.41 -2.81 -4.50
C HIS A 16 -7.02 -2.92 -5.13
N LEU A 17 -6.44 -1.79 -5.50
CA LEU A 17 -5.06 -1.68 -5.96
C LEU A 17 -4.24 -0.92 -4.91
N TYR A 18 -3.31 -1.62 -4.27
CA TYR A 18 -2.36 -1.04 -3.33
C TYR A 18 -1.14 -0.52 -4.09
N VAL A 19 -0.77 0.73 -3.85
CA VAL A 19 0.33 1.42 -4.53
C VAL A 19 1.31 1.93 -3.48
N ALA A 20 2.51 1.36 -3.43
CA ALA A 20 3.60 1.88 -2.61
C ALA A 20 4.14 3.17 -3.21
N ILE A 21 4.30 4.18 -2.36
CA ILE A 21 4.85 5.49 -2.71
C ILE A 21 5.90 5.83 -1.66
N GLY A 22 7.18 5.65 -2.00
CA GLY A 22 8.29 5.87 -1.07
C GLY A 22 8.49 7.34 -0.71
N ASP A 23 8.15 8.28 -1.59
CA ASP A 23 8.22 9.72 -1.31
C ASP A 23 6.86 10.38 -1.57
N PRO A 24 6.14 10.86 -0.54
CA PRO A 24 6.51 11.04 0.88
C PRO A 24 6.30 9.86 1.85
N GLY A 25 6.15 8.60 1.39
CA GLY A 25 6.04 7.45 2.29
C GLY A 25 4.58 7.13 2.67
N MET A 26 3.89 6.47 1.76
CA MET A 26 2.53 5.98 1.97
C MET A 26 2.17 4.81 1.06
N ILE A 27 1.02 4.21 1.36
CA ILE A 27 0.32 3.28 0.49
C ILE A 27 -0.99 3.95 0.09
N ASP A 28 -1.13 4.28 -1.19
CA ASP A 28 -2.43 4.65 -1.75
C ASP A 28 -3.21 3.39 -2.11
N VAL A 29 -4.51 3.36 -1.79
CA VAL A 29 -5.42 2.27 -2.12
C VAL A 29 -6.48 2.80 -3.07
N PHE A 30 -6.52 2.26 -4.28
CA PHE A 30 -7.52 2.60 -5.28
C PHE A 30 -8.61 1.53 -5.35
N ASP A 31 -9.86 1.97 -5.39
CA ASP A 31 -10.98 1.15 -5.85
C ASP A 31 -10.87 0.98 -7.37
N THR A 32 -10.79 -0.25 -7.86
CA THR A 32 -10.54 -0.54 -9.28
C THR A 32 -11.81 -0.50 -10.13
N ASP A 33 -12.99 -0.51 -9.52
CA ASP A 33 -14.26 -0.41 -10.25
C ASP A 33 -14.51 1.04 -10.68
N THR A 34 -14.18 1.98 -9.80
CA THR A 34 -14.36 3.43 -10.00
C THR A 34 -13.08 4.14 -10.39
N MET A 35 -11.93 3.49 -10.23
CA MET A 35 -10.58 4.05 -10.42
C MET A 35 -10.32 5.29 -9.55
N LYS A 36 -10.92 5.32 -8.34
CA LYS A 36 -10.77 6.42 -7.38
C LYS A 36 -9.91 6.00 -6.21
N LEU A 37 -9.19 6.98 -5.65
CA LEU A 37 -8.45 6.81 -4.40
C LEU A 37 -9.47 6.59 -3.28
N SER A 38 -9.44 5.40 -2.69
CA SER A 38 -10.31 4.98 -1.59
C SER A 38 -9.67 5.34 -0.25
N GLN A 39 -8.37 5.07 -0.10
CA GLN A 39 -7.63 5.31 1.15
C GLN A 39 -6.17 5.69 0.90
N THR A 40 -5.57 6.37 1.87
CA THR A 40 -4.12 6.59 1.94
C THR A 40 -3.64 6.21 3.33
N VAL A 41 -2.68 5.30 3.39
CA VAL A 41 -2.10 4.77 4.63
C VAL A 41 -0.69 5.32 4.78
N LYS A 42 -0.43 6.04 5.86
CA LYS A 42 0.90 6.60 6.10
C LYS A 42 1.91 5.50 6.44
N THR A 43 3.08 5.57 5.81
CA THR A 43 4.25 4.76 6.17
C THR A 43 5.40 5.70 6.55
N GLU A 44 6.62 5.17 6.61
CA GLU A 44 7.83 5.99 6.68
C GLU A 44 8.27 6.42 5.27
N VAL A 45 8.89 7.59 5.18
CA VAL A 45 9.57 8.06 3.97
C VAL A 45 10.62 7.02 3.57
N GLY A 46 10.66 6.68 2.28
CA GLY A 46 11.52 5.65 1.71
C GLY A 46 10.92 4.25 1.70
N ALA A 47 9.65 4.07 2.10
CA ALA A 47 8.94 2.79 2.00
C ALA A 47 8.55 2.46 0.54
N HIS A 48 9.55 2.27 -0.32
CA HIS A 48 9.38 2.02 -1.77
C HIS A 48 8.79 0.64 -2.11
N THR A 49 8.64 -0.24 -1.14
CA THR A 49 8.19 -1.61 -1.39
C THR A 49 7.15 -2.06 -0.36
N ILE A 50 6.23 -2.89 -0.84
CA ILE A 50 5.25 -3.60 -0.05
C ILE A 50 5.21 -5.06 -0.50
N ALA A 51 4.65 -5.94 0.32
CA ALA A 51 4.30 -7.30 -0.05
C ALA A 51 2.83 -7.53 0.27
N TYR A 52 2.11 -8.28 -0.56
CA TYR A 52 0.70 -8.60 -0.36
C TYR A 52 0.50 -10.11 -0.22
N ASN A 53 -0.19 -10.54 0.84
CA ASN A 53 -0.64 -11.91 1.03
C ASN A 53 -2.17 -12.00 0.77
N PRO A 54 -2.59 -12.61 -0.36
CA PRO A 54 -4.00 -12.70 -0.74
C PRO A 54 -4.82 -13.69 0.09
N GLU A 55 -4.20 -14.69 0.72
CA GLU A 55 -4.92 -15.70 1.51
C GLU A 55 -5.54 -15.09 2.77
N ILE A 56 -4.84 -14.14 3.39
CA ILE A 56 -5.24 -13.49 4.64
C ILE A 56 -5.53 -12.00 4.50
N GLY A 57 -5.45 -11.45 3.27
CA GLY A 57 -5.77 -10.05 2.98
C GLY A 57 -4.88 -9.04 3.70
N ARG A 58 -3.56 -9.28 3.74
CA ARG A 58 -2.60 -8.41 4.44
C ARG A 58 -1.57 -7.82 3.51
N VAL A 59 -1.29 -6.53 3.70
CA VAL A 59 -0.17 -5.81 3.06
C VAL A 59 0.89 -5.54 4.12
N TYR A 60 2.14 -5.80 3.77
CA TYR A 60 3.30 -5.59 4.62
C TYR A 60 4.18 -4.50 4.01
N ALA A 61 4.61 -3.53 4.81
CA ALA A 61 5.51 -2.47 4.39
C ALA A 61 6.77 -2.47 5.25
N PHE A 62 7.94 -2.36 4.63
CA PHE A 62 9.18 -2.10 5.36
C PHE A 62 9.25 -0.62 5.76
N LEU A 63 9.61 -0.38 7.01
CA LEU A 63 9.71 0.93 7.63
C LEU A 63 11.21 1.27 7.80
N PRO A 64 11.81 2.03 6.85
CA PRO A 64 13.26 2.22 6.79
C PRO A 64 13.85 3.09 7.89
N ALA A 65 13.11 4.03 8.47
CA ALA A 65 13.61 4.87 9.55
C ALA A 65 13.63 4.12 10.90
N SER A 66 12.65 3.25 11.14
CA SER A 66 12.57 2.49 12.40
C SER A 66 13.16 1.08 12.32
N HIS A 67 13.53 0.60 11.13
CA HIS A 67 13.97 -0.77 10.86
C HIS A 67 12.89 -1.81 11.26
N ARG A 68 11.62 -1.51 10.97
CA ARG A 68 10.47 -2.35 11.33
C ARG A 68 9.67 -2.75 10.09
N ALA A 69 8.63 -3.54 10.31
CA ALA A 69 7.56 -3.74 9.33
C ALA A 69 6.23 -3.28 9.91
N ALA A 70 5.40 -2.68 9.07
CA ALA A 70 3.99 -2.43 9.33
C ALA A 70 3.12 -3.46 8.61
N ILE A 71 2.00 -3.78 9.23
CA ILE A 71 0.95 -4.60 8.61
C ILE A 71 -0.26 -3.69 8.42
N TYR A 72 -0.67 -3.54 7.16
CA TYR A 72 -1.97 -3.00 6.83
C TYR A 72 -2.92 -4.18 6.59
N GLN A 73 -4.03 -4.19 7.33
CA GLN A 73 -5.09 -5.17 7.20
C GLN A 73 -6.39 -4.41 6.99
N GLU A 74 -7.08 -4.75 5.91
CA GLU A 74 -8.39 -4.21 5.59
C GLU A 74 -9.43 -4.95 6.48
N VAL A 75 -10.28 -4.18 7.18
CA VAL A 75 -11.29 -4.70 8.13
C VAL A 75 -12.65 -4.78 7.46
#